data_AF-A0A1H6P4D9-F1
#
_entry.id   AF-A0A1H6P4D9-F1
#
_cell.length_a   1.000
_cell.length_b   1.000
_cell.length_c   1.000
_cell.angle_alpha   90.00
_cell.angle_beta   90.00
_cell.angle_gamma   90.00
#
_symmetry.space_group_name_H-M   'P 1'
#
loop_
_entity.id
_entity.type
_entity.pdbx_description
1 polymer ?
#
loop_
_entity_poly.entity_id
_entity_poly.type
_entity_poly.pdbx_seq_one_letter_code
_entity_poly.pdbx_strand_id
1 'polypeptide(L)'
;MSAALCNNISAVTFISKHKAACQPIADQLDMPVENILGLAAQESQYGSGRIARELNNYFSLHAPAPLQIGSQAPMGNSRIKVAQFFSFQQCAQSFATRYGPAVRGKKDPMDLPRPW
;
A
#
# COMPACT_ATOMS: atom_id res chain seq x y z
N MET A 1 -16.10 20.00 6.56
CA MET A 1 -15.10 19.17 5.86
C MET A 1 -14.76 19.85 4.55
N SER A 2 -13.48 20.09 4.24
CA SER A 2 -13.08 20.96 3.14
C SER A 2 -13.40 20.34 1.77
N ALA A 3 -14.23 21.01 0.97
CA ALA A 3 -14.58 20.64 -0.40
C ALA A 3 -13.34 20.44 -1.31
N ALA A 4 -12.19 20.99 -0.93
CA ALA A 4 -10.94 20.87 -1.67
C ALA A 4 -10.37 19.44 -1.76
N LEU A 5 -10.60 18.58 -0.75
CA LEU A 5 -10.06 17.20 -0.74
C LEU A 5 -10.80 16.27 -1.71
N CYS A 6 -12.09 16.52 -1.94
CA CYS A 6 -12.90 15.76 -2.90
C CYS A 6 -12.67 16.18 -4.36
N ASN A 7 -11.98 17.31 -4.60
CA ASN A 7 -11.68 17.80 -5.95
C ASN A 7 -10.54 17.03 -6.62
N ASN A 8 -9.72 16.31 -5.85
CA ASN A 8 -8.70 15.43 -6.42
C ASN A 8 -9.33 14.10 -6.83
N ILE A 9 -9.85 14.05 -8.06
CA ILE A 9 -10.55 12.88 -8.60
C ILE A 9 -9.68 11.62 -8.56
N SER A 10 -8.38 11.73 -8.83
CA SER A 10 -7.46 10.58 -8.77
C SER A 10 -7.36 10.01 -7.36
N ALA A 11 -7.21 10.88 -6.36
CA ALA A 11 -7.16 10.45 -4.96
C ALA A 11 -8.48 9.84 -4.49
N VAL A 12 -9.61 10.49 -4.81
CA VAL A 12 -10.95 9.98 -4.46
C VAL A 12 -11.21 8.62 -5.12
N THR A 13 -10.83 8.47 -6.39
CA THR A 13 -11.00 7.21 -7.14
C THR A 13 -10.16 6.09 -6.52
N PHE A 14 -8.90 6.38 -6.18
CA PHE A 14 -8.02 5.42 -5.52
C PHE A 14 -8.60 4.95 -4.17
N ILE A 15 -8.98 5.91 -3.32
CA ILE A 15 -9.54 5.62 -2.00
C ILE A 15 -10.82 4.79 -2.13
N SER A 16 -11.73 5.21 -3.01
CA SER A 16 -13.02 4.53 -3.21
C SER A 16 -12.84 3.10 -3.72
N LYS A 17 -11.86 2.87 -4.61
CA LYS A 17 -11.57 1.56 -5.18
C LYS A 17 -10.95 0.59 -4.16
N HIS A 18 -10.09 1.08 -3.27
CA HIS A 18 -9.24 0.23 -2.44
C HIS A 18 -9.65 0.14 -0.96
N LYS A 19 -10.51 1.05 -0.48
CA LYS A 19 -10.98 1.07 0.92
C LYS A 19 -11.55 -0.28 1.37
N ALA A 20 -12.39 -0.91 0.55
CA ALA A 20 -13.02 -2.18 0.90
C ALA A 20 -12.01 -3.33 1.07
N ALA A 21 -10.93 -3.33 0.27
CA ALA A 21 -9.87 -4.33 0.37
C ALA A 21 -8.93 -4.07 1.55
N CYS A 22 -8.77 -2.82 1.97
CA CYS A 22 -7.97 -2.46 3.15
C CYS A 22 -8.68 -2.77 4.47
N GLN A 23 -10.01 -2.69 4.52
CA GLN A 23 -10.78 -2.88 5.76
C GLN A 23 -10.46 -4.18 6.52
N PRO A 24 -10.52 -5.38 5.91
CA PRO A 24 -10.24 -6.62 6.66
C PRO A 24 -8.79 -6.68 7.18
N ILE A 25 -7.87 -6.01 6.52
CA ILE A 25 -6.45 -5.95 6.92
C ILE A 25 -6.28 -4.97 8.07
N ALA A 26 -6.98 -3.84 8.03
CA ALA A 26 -7.04 -2.86 9.11
C ALA A 26 -7.60 -3.51 10.39
N ASP A 27 -8.68 -4.27 10.25
CA ASP A 27 -9.29 -5.05 11.34
C ASP A 27 -8.31 -6.09 11.89
N GLN A 28 -7.59 -6.81 11.02
CA GLN A 28 -6.57 -7.79 11.42
C GLN A 28 -5.43 -7.15 12.22
N LEU A 29 -5.03 -5.93 11.86
CA LEU A 29 -3.93 -5.20 12.48
C LEU A 29 -4.37 -4.31 13.65
N ASP A 30 -5.66 -4.27 13.99
CA ASP A 30 -6.23 -3.32 14.96
C ASP A 30 -5.81 -1.86 14.66
N MET A 31 -5.96 -1.47 13.40
CA MET A 31 -5.55 -0.16 12.89
C MET A 31 -6.70 0.54 12.16
N PRO A 32 -6.69 1.88 12.10
CA PRO A 32 -7.57 2.63 11.22
C PRO A 32 -7.28 2.28 9.75
N VAL A 33 -8.33 2.07 8.95
CA VAL A 33 -8.20 1.71 7.54
C VAL A 33 -7.51 2.81 6.73
N GLU A 34 -7.69 4.06 7.12
CA GLU A 34 -7.04 5.25 6.57
C GLU A 34 -5.53 5.23 6.74
N ASN A 35 -4.97 4.58 7.77
CA ASN A 35 -3.52 4.49 7.95
C ASN A 35 -2.90 3.58 6.88
N ILE A 36 -3.53 2.43 6.63
CA ILE A 36 -3.10 1.49 5.59
C ILE A 36 -3.33 2.10 4.19
N LEU A 37 -4.51 2.69 3.98
CA LEU A 37 -4.88 3.27 2.69
C LEU A 37 -4.06 4.51 2.37
N GLY A 38 -3.75 5.34 3.37
CA GLY A 38 -2.89 6.51 3.25
C GLY A 38 -1.45 6.13 2.92
N LEU A 39 -0.92 5.09 3.56
CA LEU A 39 0.40 4.55 3.19
C LEU A 39 0.42 4.02 1.76
N ALA A 40 -0.58 3.23 1.36
CA ALA A 40 -0.70 2.76 -0.01
C ALA A 40 -0.80 3.92 -1.01
N ALA A 41 -1.55 4.98 -0.68
CA ALA A 41 -1.67 6.16 -1.51
C ALA A 41 -0.33 6.93 -1.64
N GLN A 42 0.42 7.06 -0.54
CA GLN A 42 1.74 7.70 -0.55
C GLN A 42 2.73 6.91 -1.43
N GLU A 43 2.81 5.60 -1.23
CA GLU A 43 3.76 4.73 -1.92
C GLU A 43 3.45 4.54 -3.41
N SER A 44 2.17 4.57 -3.77
CA SER A 44 1.71 4.37 -5.15
C SER A 44 1.38 5.68 -5.89
N GLN A 45 1.57 6.84 -5.26
CA GLN A 45 1.11 8.13 -5.76
C GLN A 45 -0.38 8.07 -6.16
N TYR A 46 -1.22 7.62 -5.22
CA TYR A 46 -2.65 7.35 -5.41
C TYR A 46 -2.92 6.39 -6.57
N GLY A 47 -2.09 5.36 -6.72
CA GLY A 47 -2.20 4.34 -7.76
C GLY A 47 -1.71 4.75 -9.16
N SER A 48 -1.14 5.94 -9.32
CA SER A 48 -0.59 6.41 -10.61
C SER A 48 0.83 5.89 -10.88
N GLY A 49 1.55 5.50 -9.83
CA GLY A 49 2.90 4.97 -9.90
C GLY A 49 3.01 3.71 -10.75
N ARG A 50 4.11 3.60 -11.50
CA ARG A 50 4.35 2.47 -12.42
C ARG A 50 4.30 1.11 -11.70
N ILE A 51 4.93 1.02 -10.53
CA ILE A 51 5.01 -0.20 -9.73
C ILE A 51 3.62 -0.67 -9.28
N ALA A 52 2.73 0.26 -8.91
CA ALA A 52 1.36 -0.05 -8.57
C ALA A 52 0.54 -0.50 -9.79
N ARG A 53 0.66 0.20 -10.93
CA ARG A 53 -0.12 -0.12 -12.15
C ARG A 53 0.32 -1.41 -12.84
N GLU A 54 1.63 -1.64 -12.93
CA GLU A 54 2.19 -2.77 -13.69
C GLU A 54 2.39 -4.02 -12.82
N LEU A 55 2.68 -3.83 -11.53
CA LEU A 55 3.05 -4.94 -10.64
C LEU A 55 2.05 -5.19 -9.51
N ASN A 56 0.95 -4.43 -9.46
CA ASN A 56 -0.01 -4.41 -8.35
C ASN A 56 0.67 -4.21 -6.98
N ASN A 57 1.83 -3.57 -6.95
CA ASN A 57 2.60 -3.35 -5.74
C ASN A 57 2.39 -1.92 -5.23
N TYR A 58 1.32 -1.75 -4.47
CA TYR A 58 0.88 -0.46 -3.94
C TYR A 58 1.61 0.01 -2.69
N PHE A 59 2.46 -0.83 -2.10
CA PHE A 59 3.26 -0.51 -0.90
C PHE A 59 4.77 -0.51 -1.21
N SER A 60 5.13 -0.46 -2.50
CA SER A 60 6.53 -0.47 -2.98
C SER A 60 7.40 -1.57 -2.33
N LEU A 61 6.81 -2.73 -2.05
CA LEU A 61 7.47 -3.80 -1.30
C LEU A 61 8.68 -4.33 -2.07
N HIS A 62 9.85 -4.32 -1.43
CA HIS A 62 11.05 -4.95 -1.96
C HIS A 62 10.94 -6.48 -1.93
N ALA A 63 11.40 -7.13 -2.99
CA ALA A 63 11.49 -8.57 -3.08
C ALA A 63 12.71 -9.10 -2.28
N PRO A 64 12.61 -10.28 -1.63
CA PRO A 64 11.42 -11.13 -1.57
C PRO A 64 10.36 -10.58 -0.59
N ALA A 65 9.10 -10.64 -0.99
CA ALA A 65 7.94 -10.34 -0.15
C ALA A 65 6.98 -11.55 -0.12
N PRO A 66 6.27 -11.79 1.00
CA PRO A 66 5.26 -12.85 1.08
C PRO A 66 4.22 -12.74 -0.05
N LEU A 67 3.73 -13.85 -0.58
CA LEU A 67 2.68 -13.88 -1.62
C LEU A 67 3.05 -13.22 -2.97
N GLN A 68 4.31 -12.84 -3.19
CA GLN A 68 4.73 -12.33 -4.49
C GLN A 68 4.60 -13.42 -5.56
N ILE A 69 4.13 -13.05 -6.75
CA ILE A 69 4.08 -13.92 -7.93
C ILE A 69 5.31 -13.76 -8.83
N GLY A 70 6.10 -12.73 -8.57
CA GLY A 70 7.29 -12.40 -9.35
C GLY A 70 8.05 -11.24 -8.71
N SER A 71 9.09 -10.80 -9.38
CA SER A 71 9.84 -9.61 -9.00
C SER A 71 10.41 -8.93 -10.23
N GLN A 72 10.43 -7.60 -10.25
CA GLN A 72 11.02 -6.84 -11.33
C GLN A 72 11.91 -5.74 -10.76
N ALA A 73 13.00 -5.41 -11.46
CA ALA A 73 13.78 -4.22 -11.12
C ALA A 73 12.97 -2.96 -11.47
N PRO A 74 12.91 -1.94 -10.61
CA PRO A 74 12.37 -0.66 -10.98
C PRO A 74 13.25 0.00 -12.06
N MET A 75 12.63 0.82 -12.93
CA MET A 75 13.31 1.49 -14.03
C MET A 75 14.48 2.34 -13.50
N GLY A 76 15.68 2.08 -14.02
CA GLY A 76 16.89 2.82 -13.63
C GLY A 76 17.68 2.27 -12.44
N ASN A 77 17.20 1.22 -11.74
CA ASN A 77 17.97 0.60 -10.66
C ASN A 77 17.83 -0.92 -10.64
N SER A 78 18.83 -1.63 -11.17
CA SER A 78 18.87 -3.10 -11.20
C SER A 78 19.26 -3.75 -9.87
N ARG A 79 19.70 -2.97 -8.87
CA ARG A 79 20.15 -3.51 -7.58
C ARG A 79 19.01 -3.81 -6.62
N ILE A 80 17.87 -3.14 -6.79
CA ILE A 80 16.68 -3.36 -5.96
C ILE A 80 15.65 -4.07 -6.82
N LYS A 81 15.00 -5.10 -6.29
CA LYS A 81 13.86 -5.74 -6.94
C LYS A 81 12.62 -5.41 -6.13
N VAL A 82 11.55 -5.04 -6.82
CA VAL A 82 10.23 -4.88 -6.20
C VAL A 82 9.41 -6.13 -6.46
N ALA A 83 8.60 -6.51 -5.49
CA ALA A 83 7.69 -7.64 -5.60
C ALA A 83 6.58 -7.33 -6.61
N GLN A 84 6.11 -8.36 -7.29
CA GLN A 84 4.92 -8.33 -8.14
C GLN A 84 3.82 -9.15 -7.49
N PHE A 85 2.59 -8.65 -7.56
CA PHE A 85 1.41 -9.30 -6.99
C PHE A 85 0.32 -9.47 -8.05
N PHE A 86 -0.58 -10.40 -7.80
CA PHE A 86 -1.75 -10.65 -8.65
C PHE A 86 -2.81 -9.54 -8.49
N SER A 87 -2.93 -8.97 -7.28
CA SER A 87 -3.95 -7.96 -6.97
C SER A 87 -3.53 -7.05 -5.81
N PHE A 88 -4.25 -5.93 -5.65
CA PHE A 88 -4.10 -5.03 -4.50
C PHE A 88 -4.26 -5.78 -3.17
N GLN A 89 -5.28 -6.64 -3.07
CA GLN A 89 -5.56 -7.39 -1.84
C GLN A 89 -4.38 -8.30 -1.46
N GLN A 90 -3.77 -8.97 -2.44
CA GLN A 90 -2.61 -9.82 -2.18
C GLN A 90 -1.38 -9.00 -1.74
N CYS A 91 -1.16 -7.84 -2.35
CA CYS A 91 -0.11 -6.92 -1.94
C CYS A 91 -0.32 -6.40 -0.51
N ALA A 92 -1.55 -6.01 -0.17
CA ALA A 92 -1.90 -5.54 1.17
C ALA A 92 -1.76 -6.66 2.22
N GLN A 93 -2.12 -7.91 1.87
CA GLN A 93 -1.88 -9.08 2.74
C GLN A 93 -0.37 -9.34 2.92
N SER A 94 0.43 -9.15 1.86
CA SER A 94 1.89 -9.25 1.93
C SER A 94 2.46 -8.22 2.91
N PHE A 95 2.01 -6.98 2.82
CA PHE A 95 2.34 -5.91 3.76
C PHE A 95 1.98 -6.30 5.20
N ALA A 96 0.76 -6.77 5.44
CA ALA A 96 0.31 -7.17 6.77
C ALA A 96 1.11 -8.35 7.33
N THR A 97 1.52 -9.28 6.47
CA THR A 97 2.36 -10.42 6.87
C THR A 97 3.76 -9.98 7.25
N ARG A 98 4.34 -9.04 6.51
CA ARG A 98 5.73 -8.58 6.70
C ARG A 98 5.87 -7.54 7.81
N TYR A 99 4.97 -6.56 7.84
CA TYR A 99 5.05 -5.39 8.71
C TYR A 99 3.96 -5.34 9.77
N GLY A 100 2.94 -6.21 9.69
CA GLY A 100 1.86 -6.28 10.67
C GLY A 100 2.35 -6.28 12.11
N PRO A 101 3.34 -7.10 12.51
CA PRO A 101 3.87 -7.07 13.87
C PRO A 101 4.44 -5.70 14.32
N ALA A 102 4.95 -4.89 13.38
CA ALA A 102 5.53 -3.57 13.66
C ALA A 102 4.50 -2.43 13.66
N VAL A 103 3.36 -2.61 12.98
CA VAL A 103 2.31 -1.59 12.86
C VAL A 103 1.06 -1.89 13.67
N ARG A 104 0.88 -3.13 14.14
CA ARG A 104 -0.31 -3.57 14.87
C ARG A 104 -0.59 -2.71 16.10
N GLY A 105 -1.84 -2.29 16.26
CA GLY A 105 -2.31 -1.47 17.38
C GLY A 105 -1.88 0.01 17.31
N LYS A 106 -1.12 0.42 16.28
CA LYS A 106 -0.72 1.82 16.08
C LYS A 106 -1.84 2.58 15.39
N LYS A 107 -2.65 3.24 16.21
CA LYS A 107 -3.81 4.00 15.76
C LYS A 107 -3.43 5.43 15.37
N ASP A 108 -2.42 6.01 16.01
CA ASP A 108 -1.87 7.31 15.62
C ASP A 108 -1.03 7.16 14.34
N PRO A 109 -1.32 7.93 13.27
CA PRO A 109 -0.50 7.95 12.06
C PRO A 109 0.97 8.30 12.32
N MET A 110 1.26 9.07 13.39
CA MET A 110 2.62 9.47 13.75
C MET A 110 3.43 8.32 14.38
N ASP A 111 2.77 7.27 14.86
CA ASP A 111 3.44 6.08 15.39
C ASP A 111 3.89 5.11 14.29
N LEU A 112 3.38 5.29 13.07
CA LEU A 112 3.77 4.49 11.93
C LEU A 112 5.26 4.67 11.62
N PRO A 113 6.00 3.59 11.33
CA PRO A 113 7.36 3.72 10.84
C PRO A 113 7.36 4.55 9.56
N ARG A 114 8.35 5.44 9.42
CA ARG A 114 8.53 6.21 8.18
C ARG A 114 8.68 5.25 6.99
N PRO A 115 8.19 5.64 5.80
CA PRO A 115 8.34 4.85 4.60
C PRO A 115 9.82 4.51 4.35
N TRP A 116 10.07 3.26 3.94
CA TRP A 116 11.39 2.62 3.81
C TRP A 116 12.07 2.89 2.47
#